data_AF-A0A969LV19-F1
#
_entry.id   AF-A0A969LV19-F1
#
_cell.length_a   1.000
_cell.length_b   1.000
_cell.length_c   1.000
_cell.angle_alpha   90.00
_cell.angle_beta   90.00
_cell.angle_gamma   90.00
#
_symmetry.space_group_name_H-M   'P 1'
#
loop_
_entity.id
_entity.type
_entity.pdbx_description
1 polymer ?
#
loop_
_entity_poly.entity_id
_entity_poly.type
_entity_poly.pdbx_seq_one_letter_code
_entity_poly.pdbx_strand_id
1 'polypeptide(L)'
;MLSQIFYVIRSRTDGQYLVAHPSQSGGGEASQTALSYLLMFKEHADALSYLNTHGAGVVGQFAVESLPSTQLGNLLKRWGFTGIGVVQDPLLPRIEFLRQE
;
A
#
# COMPACT_ATOMS: atom_id res chain seq x y z
N MET A 1 -18.84 -16.75 -3.93
CA MET A 1 -18.30 -15.42 -4.26
C MET A 1 -16.83 -15.59 -4.61
N LEU A 2 -16.39 -15.12 -5.79
CA LEU A 2 -14.97 -15.10 -6.14
C LEU A 2 -14.27 -14.05 -5.28
N SER A 3 -13.35 -14.44 -4.41
CA SER A 3 -12.53 -13.50 -3.64
C SER A 3 -11.59 -12.80 -4.61
N GLN A 4 -11.67 -11.48 -4.70
CA GLN A 4 -10.69 -10.70 -5.45
C GLN A 4 -9.33 -10.84 -4.76
N ILE A 5 -8.28 -11.04 -5.54
CA ILE A 5 -6.90 -11.09 -5.06
C ILE A 5 -6.28 -9.74 -5.35
N PHE A 6 -5.69 -9.14 -4.32
CA PHE A 6 -4.89 -7.93 -4.44
C PHE A 6 -3.43 -8.28 -4.24
N TYR A 7 -2.55 -7.37 -4.63
CA TYR A 7 -1.12 -7.48 -4.42
C TYR A 7 -0.66 -6.35 -3.51
N VAL A 8 0.21 -6.68 -2.56
CA VAL A 8 0.78 -5.75 -1.59
C VAL A 8 2.29 -5.88 -1.59
N ILE A 9 2.98 -4.79 -1.25
CA ILE A 9 4.44 -4.79 -1.15
C ILE A 9 4.81 -4.91 0.33
N ARG A 10 5.68 -5.87 0.63
CA ARG A 10 6.15 -6.15 1.99
C ARG A 10 7.68 -6.11 2.05
N SER A 11 8.22 -5.49 3.10
CA SER A 11 9.64 -5.52 3.42
C SER A 11 10.06 -6.94 3.80
N ARG A 12 11.14 -7.42 3.20
CA ARG A 12 11.79 -8.69 3.54
C ARG A 12 12.64 -8.57 4.80
N THR A 13 13.05 -7.36 5.16
CA THR A 13 13.95 -7.10 6.29
C THR A 13 13.20 -7.11 7.61
N ASP A 14 12.04 -6.47 7.65
CA ASP A 14 11.28 -6.22 8.89
C ASP A 14 9.82 -6.68 8.81
N GLY A 15 9.36 -7.10 7.62
CA GLY A 15 8.01 -7.64 7.43
C GLY A 15 6.90 -6.59 7.38
N GLN A 16 7.20 -5.29 7.44
CA GLN A 16 6.22 -4.22 7.29
C GLN A 16 5.71 -4.10 5.86
N TYR A 17 4.54 -3.48 5.71
CA TYR A 17 3.92 -3.25 4.43
C TYR A 17 4.18 -1.83 3.93
N LEU A 18 4.20 -1.67 2.61
CA LEU A 18 4.26 -0.35 1.99
C LEU A 18 2.94 0.38 2.23
N VAL A 19 3.05 1.59 2.77
CA VAL A 19 1.91 2.44 3.11
C VAL A 19 2.03 3.81 2.46
N ALA A 20 0.89 4.42 2.19
CA ALA A 20 0.79 5.81 1.75
C ALA A 20 0.32 6.69 2.92
N HIS A 21 0.98 7.84 3.04
CA HIS A 21 0.64 8.89 4.00
C HIS A 21 0.21 10.14 3.22
N PRO A 22 -1.10 10.30 2.93
CA PRO A 22 -1.55 11.52 2.28
C PRO A 22 -1.36 12.71 3.23
N SER A 23 -0.51 13.67 2.83
CA SER A 23 -0.37 14.93 3.54
C SER A 23 -1.74 15.63 3.57
N GLN A 24 -2.26 15.94 4.75
CA GLN A 24 -3.41 16.84 4.84
C GLN A 24 -2.98 18.18 4.25
N SER A 25 -3.63 18.62 3.18
CA SER A 25 -3.37 19.90 2.53
C SER A 25 -3.60 21.05 3.53
N GLY A 26 -2.50 21.48 4.13
CA GLY A 26 -2.48 22.52 5.15
C GLY A 26 -1.06 22.74 5.65
N GLY A 27 -0.15 23.11 4.73
CA GLY A 27 1.11 23.83 4.99
C GLY A 27 2.00 23.35 6.14
N GLY A 28 3.15 22.79 5.78
CA GLY A 28 4.33 22.76 6.65
C GLY A 28 4.35 21.61 7.63
N GLU A 29 5.41 20.82 7.52
CA GLU A 29 5.86 19.79 8.45
C GLU A 29 4.92 18.58 8.58
N ALA A 30 5.50 17.39 8.52
CA ALA A 30 4.80 16.12 8.63
C ALA A 30 4.08 16.05 9.99
N SER A 31 2.83 16.51 10.03
CA SER A 31 1.99 16.46 11.21
C SER A 31 1.88 15.00 11.68
N GLN A 32 2.28 14.79 12.93
CA GLN A 32 2.64 13.53 13.57
C GLN A 32 1.46 12.55 13.79
N THR A 33 0.38 12.70 13.03
CA THR A 33 -0.73 11.74 12.94
C THR A 33 -0.95 11.37 11.48
N ALA A 34 0.12 10.91 10.82
CA ALA A 34 0.08 10.50 9.43
C ALA A 34 -0.84 9.28 9.29
N LEU A 35 -2.05 9.50 8.77
CA LEU A 35 -2.97 8.43 8.44
C LEU A 35 -2.24 7.42 7.54
N SER A 36 -2.26 6.15 7.94
CA SER A 36 -1.48 5.10 7.30
C SER A 36 -2.41 4.23 6.47
N TYR A 37 -2.29 4.33 5.14
CA TYR A 37 -3.11 3.56 4.21
C TYR A 37 -2.28 2.47 3.55
N LEU A 38 -2.71 1.22 3.64
CA LEU A 38 -2.04 0.10 2.99
C LEU A 38 -2.11 0.24 1.47
N LEU A 39 -0.97 0.28 0.79
CA LEU A 39 -0.93 0.32 -0.67
C LEU A 39 -1.25 -1.05 -1.27
N MET A 40 -2.20 -1.07 -2.18
CA MET A 40 -2.71 -2.26 -2.85
C MET A 40 -2.72 -2.09 -4.36
N PHE A 41 -2.40 -3.16 -5.06
CA PHE A 41 -2.33 -3.23 -6.52
C PHE A 41 -3.30 -4.30 -7.02
N LYS A 42 -3.90 -4.07 -8.18
CA LYS A 42 -4.82 -5.02 -8.83
C LYS A 42 -4.07 -6.15 -9.52
N GLU A 43 -2.88 -5.86 -10.04
CA GLU A 43 -2.02 -6.83 -10.71
C GLU A 43 -0.63 -6.92 -10.07
N HIS A 44 -0.01 -8.10 -10.16
CA HIS A 44 1.34 -8.33 -9.67
C HIS A 44 2.37 -7.48 -10.43
N ALA A 45 2.19 -7.36 -11.75
CA ALA A 45 3.06 -6.57 -12.61
C ALA A 45 3.01 -5.07 -12.27
N ASP A 46 1.85 -4.56 -11.86
CA ASP A 46 1.72 -3.16 -11.41
C ASP A 46 2.52 -2.90 -10.14
N ALA A 47 2.46 -3.81 -9.17
CA ALA A 47 3.23 -3.70 -7.94
C ALA A 47 4.75 -3.72 -8.20
N LEU A 48 5.21 -4.61 -9.08
CA LEU A 48 6.61 -4.65 -9.49
C LEU A 48 7.02 -3.39 -10.25
N SER A 49 6.17 -2.91 -11.16
CA SER A 49 6.43 -1.68 -11.93
C SER A 49 6.55 -0.49 -10.99
N TYR A 50 5.61 -0.32 -10.05
CA TYR A 50 5.65 0.73 -9.05
C TYR A 50 6.92 0.65 -8.19
N LEU A 51 7.29 -0.53 -7.70
CA LEU A 51 8.49 -0.74 -6.90
C LEU A 51 9.77 -0.40 -7.69
N ASN A 52 9.83 -0.79 -8.96
CA ASN A 52 10.96 -0.47 -9.83
C ASN A 52 11.06 1.03 -10.12
N THR A 53 9.93 1.70 -10.36
CA THR A 53 9.90 3.14 -10.69
C THR A 53 10.23 4.01 -9.47
N HIS A 54 9.64 3.72 -8.30
CA HIS A 54 9.73 4.59 -7.12
C HIS A 54 10.74 4.10 -6.07
N GLY A 55 11.21 2.86 -6.17
CA GLY A 55 12.05 2.20 -5.17
C GLY A 55 13.28 1.50 -5.74
N ALA A 56 13.78 1.92 -6.92
CA ALA A 56 14.88 1.27 -7.65
C ALA A 56 16.11 0.89 -6.79
N GLY A 57 16.44 1.68 -5.77
CA GLY A 57 17.57 1.41 -4.86
C GLY A 57 17.30 0.40 -3.75
N VAL A 58 16.04 0.05 -3.50
CA VAL A 58 15.61 -0.79 -2.38
C VAL A 58 14.78 -2.01 -2.80
N VAL A 59 14.52 -2.20 -4.10
CA VAL A 59 13.69 -3.29 -4.66
C VAL A 59 14.03 -4.67 -4.07
N GLY A 60 15.32 -5.00 -3.93
CA GLY A 60 15.76 -6.30 -3.40
C GLY A 60 15.39 -6.55 -1.94
N GLN A 61 15.04 -5.51 -1.19
CA GLN A 61 14.58 -5.58 0.19
C GLN A 61 13.06 -5.73 0.30
N PHE A 62 12.32 -5.68 -0.81
CA PHE A 62 10.88 -5.82 -0.84
C PHE A 62 10.45 -7.06 -1.62
N ALA A 63 9.24 -7.54 -1.34
CA ALA A 63 8.58 -8.62 -2.04
C ALA A 63 7.12 -8.25 -2.30
N VAL A 64 6.58 -8.72 -3.43
CA VAL A 64 5.15 -8.60 -3.74
C VAL A 64 4.45 -9.85 -3.24
N GLU A 65 3.46 -9.67 -2.37
CA GLU A 65 2.62 -10.74 -1.83
C GLU A 65 1.19 -10.65 -2.39
N SER A 66 0.57 -11.79 -2.65
CA SER A 66 -0.86 -11.87 -2.98
C SER A 66 -1.70 -11.91 -1.71
N LEU A 67 -2.65 -11.00 -1.58
CA LEU A 67 -3.55 -10.86 -0.45
C LEU A 67 -5.01 -11.07 -0.91
N PRO A 68 -5.67 -12.17 -0.49
CA PRO A 68 -7.10 -12.34 -0.73
C PRO A 68 -7.91 -11.26 -0.01
N SER A 69 -8.95 -10.73 -0.68
CA SER A 69 -9.82 -9.68 -0.12
C SER A 69 -10.44 -10.05 1.23
N THR A 70 -10.64 -11.35 1.49
CA THR A 70 -11.16 -11.88 2.76
C THR A 70 -10.21 -11.67 3.95
N GLN A 71 -8.90 -11.56 3.71
CA GLN A 71 -7.88 -11.37 4.75
C GLN A 71 -7.58 -9.91 5.03
N LEU A 72 -8.03 -9.00 4.17
CA LEU A 72 -7.72 -7.57 4.23
C LEU A 72 -8.13 -6.93 5.56
N GLY A 73 -9.36 -7.17 6.01
CA GLY A 73 -9.86 -6.58 7.26
C GLY A 73 -9.05 -7.00 8.50
N ASN A 74 -8.56 -8.25 8.54
CA ASN A 74 -7.70 -8.71 9.63
C ASN A 74 -6.32 -8.05 9.57
N LEU A 75 -5.76 -7.91 8.37
CA LEU A 75 -4.47 -7.26 8.15
C LEU A 75 -4.50 -5.79 8.59
N LEU A 76 -5.52 -5.02 8.15
CA LEU A 76 -5.67 -3.60 8.50
C LEU A 76 -5.74 -3.41 10.02
N LYS A 77 -6.56 -4.21 10.70
CA LYS A 77 -6.71 -4.17 12.17
C LYS A 77 -5.43 -4.54 12.89
N ARG A 78 -4.72 -5.58 12.45
CA ARG A 78 -3.48 -6.05 13.08
C ARG A 78 -2.37 -5.01 13.03
N TRP A 79 -2.26 -4.28 11.93
CA TRP A 79 -1.22 -3.27 11.72
C TRP A 79 -1.66 -1.84 12.09
N GLY A 80 -2.93 -1.64 12.45
CA GLY A 80 -3.47 -0.33 12.81
C GLY A 80 -3.58 0.64 11.63
N PHE A 81 -3.75 0.13 10.40
CA PHE A 81 -3.92 0.96 9.22
C PHE A 81 -5.28 1.67 9.22
N THR A 82 -5.30 2.94 8.82
CA THR A 82 -6.52 3.76 8.68
C THR A 82 -7.42 3.26 7.56
N GLY A 83 -6.83 2.60 6.55
CA GLY A 83 -7.55 2.09 5.40
C GLY A 83 -6.62 1.57 4.32
N ILE A 84 -7.11 1.58 3.08
CA ILE A 84 -6.38 1.13 1.90
C ILE A 84 -6.19 2.25 0.89
N GLY A 85 -5.09 2.21 0.16
CA GLY A 85 -4.83 3.01 -1.03
C GLY A 85 -4.71 2.09 -2.23
N VAL A 86 -5.69 2.10 -3.13
CA VAL A 86 -5.63 1.30 -4.36
C VAL A 86 -4.92 2.09 -5.43
N VAL A 87 -3.79 1.57 -5.92
CA VAL A 87 -3.04 2.18 -7.01
C VAL A 87 -3.79 1.93 -8.32
N GLN A 88 -4.21 3.00 -8.99
CA GLN A 88 -4.90 2.95 -10.28
C GLN A 88 -3.93 3.05 -11.45
N ASP A 89 -2.82 3.77 -11.27
CA ASP A 89 -1.77 3.92 -12.28
C ASP A 89 -0.41 3.89 -11.56
N PRO A 90 0.47 2.91 -11.87
CA PRO A 90 1.78 2.79 -11.22
C PRO A 90 2.81 3.80 -11.74
N LEU A 91 2.65 4.32 -12.95
CA LEU A 91 3.56 5.27 -13.60
C LEU A 91 3.27 6.71 -13.17
N LEU A 92 1.99 7.06 -13.12
CA LEU A 92 1.48 8.31 -12.57
C LEU A 92 0.73 7.96 -11.29
N PRO A 93 1.33 8.04 -10.08
CA PRO A 93 0.83 7.41 -8.85
C PRO A 93 -0.50 8.01 -8.38
N ARG A 94 -1.58 7.63 -9.07
CA ARG A 94 -2.96 7.94 -8.78
C ARG A 94 -3.47 6.87 -7.84
N ILE A 95 -3.66 7.27 -6.60
CA ILE A 95 -4.05 6.38 -5.51
C ILE A 95 -5.46 6.78 -5.07
N GLU A 96 -6.35 5.80 -5.05
CA GLU A 96 -7.69 5.97 -4.49
C GLU A 96 -7.69 5.50 -3.04
N PHE A 97 -8.01 6.40 -2.12
CA PHE A 97 -8.00 6.13 -0.69
C PHE A 97 -9.39 5.75 -0.19
N LEU A 98 -9.48 4.63 0.50
CA LEU A 98 -10.69 4.15 1.16
C LEU A 98 -10.39 3.97 2.65
N ARG A 99 -11.15 4.68 3.50
CA ARG A 99 -11.03 4.58 4.96
C ARG A 99 -11.81 3.35 5.45
N GLN A 100 -11.25 2.65 6.44
CA GLN A 100 -11.99 1.63 7.17
C GLN A 100 -12.98 2.32 8.12
N GLU A 101 -14.29 2.08 7.94
CA GLU A 101 -15.35 2.55 8.85
C GLU A 101 -15.35 1.78 10.18
#